data_AF-A0A9D7N7R7-F1
#
_entry.id   AF-A0A9D7N7R7-F1
#
_cell.length_a   1.000
_cell.length_b   1.000
_cell.length_c   1.000
_cell.angle_alpha   90.00
_cell.angle_beta   90.00
_cell.angle_gamma   90.00
#
_symmetry.space_group_name_H-M   'P 1'
#
loop_
_entity.id
_entity.type
_entity.pdbx_description
1 polymer ?
#
loop_
_entity_poly.entity_id
_entity_poly.type
_entity_poly.pdbx_seq_one_letter_code
_entity_poly.pdbx_strand_id
1 'polypeptide(L)'
;MSRALALVLVVASFATFVGCQRERNEAPPAPLVAHEVQQAAPIEAGDELPEEVLDQLAVYVREFARWKKVDDLAHWAPELCRRPPAPAQRVSKSKDEETHGKKIYYLYARERGAYLRGGAEAEALGQVLVKESFEALPMPSGDAHAFTQGEAREHFMMARFDPKIPGTDDGWVYAVFSPGSSRPVAAGKLESCMSCHVREGQGRLFGMAEAERAELKFSARELPPQRKLERLLAEIPKSYEHWSRVDEQVRISPLDCDLRDPGAGRLSASRDEVTHGQKLYYLYARDRAGYLLGGELADHVGQIVVKEAWHPQRLDPAQGLHLLHSKTQRPLSAEIDGVRYETGESAGLFAMLKVDPATPNTDDGWIYATYPPGSEKPSAFGRIASCMECHVREGRSRLFGWKR
;
A
#
# COMPACT_ATOMS: atom_id res chain seq x y z
N MET A 1 15.43 71.31 -33.12
CA MET A 1 15.54 71.20 -31.65
C MET A 1 14.21 71.61 -31.03
N SER A 2 13.79 70.88 -29.98
CA SER A 2 12.75 71.25 -29.00
C SER A 2 11.25 71.14 -29.37
N ARG A 3 10.68 70.03 -28.86
CA ARG A 3 9.40 69.85 -28.12
C ARG A 3 8.32 70.94 -28.22
N ALA A 4 7.08 70.48 -28.50
CA ALA A 4 5.86 71.05 -27.91
C ALA A 4 4.88 69.93 -27.54
N LEU A 5 4.51 69.91 -26.26
CA LEU A 5 3.55 69.03 -25.59
C LEU A 5 2.13 69.48 -25.95
N ALA A 6 1.23 68.56 -26.32
CA ALA A 6 -0.21 68.83 -26.42
C ALA A 6 -0.92 68.29 -25.17
N LEU A 7 -1.51 69.21 -24.42
CA LEU A 7 -2.37 69.00 -23.28
C LEU A 7 -3.81 68.86 -23.78
N VAL A 8 -4.50 67.75 -23.49
CA VAL A 8 -5.95 67.64 -23.70
C VAL A 8 -6.61 67.29 -22.37
N LEU A 9 -7.41 68.25 -21.90
CA LEU A 9 -8.41 68.10 -20.84
C LEU A 9 -9.53 67.17 -21.30
N VAL A 10 -9.94 66.24 -20.43
CA VAL A 10 -11.31 65.68 -20.45
C VAL A 10 -11.85 65.73 -19.03
N VAL A 11 -12.98 66.43 -18.87
CA VAL A 11 -13.73 66.63 -17.63
C VAL A 11 -15.03 65.80 -17.69
N ALA A 12 -15.25 65.07 -16.61
CA ALA A 12 -16.51 64.62 -15.99
C ALA A 12 -17.52 63.72 -16.73
N SER A 13 -17.80 62.57 -16.10
CA SER A 13 -19.18 62.15 -15.76
C SER A 13 -19.16 61.25 -14.53
N PHE A 14 -19.55 61.82 -13.38
CA PHE A 14 -19.84 61.11 -12.15
C PHE A 14 -21.30 60.62 -12.21
N ALA A 15 -21.50 59.31 -12.36
CA ALA A 15 -22.79 58.68 -12.12
C ALA A 15 -22.80 58.11 -10.69
N THR A 16 -23.65 58.68 -9.85
CA THR A 16 -23.95 58.19 -8.49
C THR A 16 -24.77 56.90 -8.58
N PHE A 17 -24.16 55.76 -8.25
CA PHE A 17 -24.89 54.53 -7.94
C PHE A 17 -25.22 54.51 -6.44
N VAL A 18 -26.50 54.70 -6.12
CA VAL A 18 -27.08 54.38 -4.82
C VAL A 18 -27.31 52.86 -4.80
N GLY A 19 -26.39 52.14 -4.15
CA GLY A 19 -26.53 50.70 -3.88
C GLY A 19 -26.91 50.47 -2.42
N CYS A 20 -28.08 49.90 -2.19
CA CYS A 20 -28.58 49.47 -0.88
C CYS A 20 -27.58 48.56 -0.16
N GLN A 21 -26.93 49.04 0.90
CA GLN A 21 -26.34 48.18 1.92
C GLN A 21 -27.47 47.58 2.76
N ARG A 22 -27.71 46.28 2.60
CA ARG A 22 -28.52 45.49 3.51
C ARG A 22 -27.56 44.90 4.55
N GLU A 23 -27.43 45.58 5.68
CA GLU A 23 -26.76 45.04 6.87
C GLU A 23 -27.46 43.74 7.28
N ARG A 24 -26.77 42.60 7.12
CA ARG A 24 -27.14 41.37 7.82
C ARG A 24 -26.47 41.44 9.18
N ASN A 25 -27.25 41.76 10.19
CA ASN A 25 -26.92 41.42 11.57
C ASN A 25 -26.95 39.88 11.69
N GLU A 26 -25.83 39.23 11.38
CA GLU A 26 -25.60 37.84 11.79
C GLU A 26 -25.17 37.86 13.26
N ALA A 27 -26.00 37.27 14.11
CA ALA A 27 -25.68 37.03 15.50
C ALA A 27 -24.38 36.20 15.59
N PRO A 28 -23.55 36.40 16.64
CA PRO A 28 -22.38 35.57 16.86
C PRO A 28 -22.81 34.08 16.93
N PRO A 29 -22.02 33.16 16.34
CA PRO A 29 -22.31 31.74 16.43
C PRO A 29 -22.43 31.34 17.89
N ALA A 30 -23.50 30.62 18.22
CA ALA A 30 -23.67 30.03 19.54
C ALA A 30 -22.41 29.24 19.92
N PRO A 31 -21.97 29.26 21.19
CA PRO A 31 -20.85 28.44 21.62
C PRO A 31 -21.10 26.99 21.20
N LEU A 32 -20.08 26.37 20.60
CA LEU A 32 -20.09 24.95 20.26
C LEU A 32 -20.52 24.18 21.50
N VAL A 33 -21.72 23.61 21.44
CA VAL A 33 -22.24 22.72 22.46
C VAL A 33 -21.27 21.54 22.49
N ALA A 34 -20.64 21.32 23.64
CA ALA A 34 -19.83 20.13 23.86
C ALA A 34 -20.73 18.93 23.53
N HIS A 35 -20.39 18.17 22.48
CA HIS A 35 -21.07 16.93 22.18
C HIS A 35 -20.83 16.00 23.36
N GLU A 36 -21.90 15.74 24.11
CA GLU A 36 -21.95 14.68 25.11
C GLU A 36 -21.57 13.38 24.40
N VAL A 37 -20.47 12.77 24.86
CA VAL A 37 -19.97 11.50 24.33
C VAL A 37 -21.10 10.47 24.49
N GLN A 38 -21.74 10.11 23.37
CA GLN A 38 -22.73 9.03 23.36
C GLN A 38 -22.04 7.77 23.91
N GLN A 39 -22.52 7.29 25.06
CA GLN A 39 -22.13 6.01 25.61
C GLN A 39 -22.48 4.93 24.57
N ALA A 40 -21.46 4.16 24.16
CA ALA A 40 -21.64 3.02 23.29
C ALA A 40 -22.68 2.04 23.88
N ALA A 41 -23.40 1.34 23.01
CA ALA A 41 -24.41 0.35 23.41
C ALA A 41 -23.83 -0.70 24.38
N PRO A 42 -24.66 -1.34 25.24
CA PRO A 42 -24.21 -2.36 26.18
C PRO A 42 -23.52 -3.50 25.44
N ILE A 43 -22.23 -3.70 25.70
CA ILE A 43 -21.43 -4.77 25.11
C ILE A 43 -21.76 -6.07 25.86
N GLU A 44 -22.02 -7.15 25.13
CA GLU A 44 -22.39 -8.45 25.69
C GLU A 44 -21.33 -8.98 26.68
N ALA A 45 -21.78 -9.59 27.78
CA ALA A 45 -20.91 -10.23 28.75
C ALA A 45 -20.41 -11.57 28.19
N GLY A 46 -19.12 -11.67 27.87
CA GLY A 46 -18.45 -12.92 27.50
C GLY A 46 -18.21 -13.84 28.71
N ASP A 47 -17.88 -15.11 28.44
CA ASP A 47 -17.43 -16.08 29.45
C ASP A 47 -16.28 -15.51 30.31
N GLU A 48 -16.27 -15.80 31.62
CA GLU A 48 -15.17 -15.38 32.52
C GLU A 48 -13.85 -16.07 32.12
N LEU A 49 -12.87 -15.28 31.69
CA LEU A 49 -11.49 -15.73 31.39
C LEU A 49 -10.64 -15.78 32.67
N PRO A 50 -9.63 -16.67 32.76
CA PRO A 50 -8.63 -16.61 33.82
C PRO A 50 -7.90 -15.26 33.85
N GLU A 51 -7.58 -14.74 35.05
CA GLU A 51 -6.96 -13.41 35.21
C GLU A 51 -5.60 -13.35 34.49
N GLU A 52 -4.87 -14.47 34.40
CA GLU A 52 -3.57 -14.53 33.71
C GLU A 52 -3.69 -14.23 32.20
N VAL A 53 -4.82 -14.59 31.58
CA VAL A 53 -5.10 -14.26 30.18
C VAL A 53 -5.37 -12.76 30.04
N LEU A 54 -6.14 -12.18 30.97
CA LEU A 54 -6.44 -10.75 30.99
C LEU A 54 -5.16 -9.90 31.19
N ASP A 55 -4.27 -10.34 32.09
CA ASP A 55 -2.97 -9.70 32.30
C ASP A 55 -2.09 -9.78 31.05
N GLN A 56 -2.07 -10.93 30.37
CA GLN A 56 -1.29 -11.10 29.15
C GLN A 56 -1.82 -10.24 28.00
N LEU A 57 -3.14 -10.12 27.85
CA LEU A 57 -3.76 -9.21 26.89
C LEU A 57 -3.42 -7.74 27.20
N ALA A 58 -3.38 -7.37 28.48
CA ALA A 58 -2.97 -6.04 28.93
C ALA A 58 -1.50 -5.73 28.58
N VAL A 59 -0.61 -6.73 28.60
CA VAL A 59 0.77 -6.56 28.10
C VAL A 59 0.77 -6.30 26.60
N TYR A 60 0.06 -7.11 25.82
CA TYR A 60 0.02 -6.97 24.36
C TYR A 60 -0.49 -5.61 23.90
N VAL A 61 -1.54 -5.07 24.54
CA VAL A 61 -2.09 -3.75 24.17
C VAL A 61 -1.13 -2.60 24.51
N ARG A 62 -0.23 -2.76 25.48
CA ARG A 62 0.81 -1.75 25.77
C ARG A 62 1.98 -1.81 24.79
N GLU A 63 2.21 -2.95 24.18
CA GLU A 63 3.43 -3.20 23.37
C GLU A 63 3.19 -3.24 21.87
N PHE A 64 1.95 -3.37 21.38
CA PHE A 64 1.67 -3.58 19.96
C PHE A 64 2.17 -2.44 19.06
N ALA A 65 2.24 -1.21 19.57
CA ALA A 65 2.79 -0.07 18.84
C ALA A 65 4.29 -0.24 18.48
N ARG A 66 4.99 -1.16 19.16
CA ARG A 66 6.38 -1.55 18.84
C ARG A 66 6.46 -2.67 17.81
N TRP A 67 5.35 -3.33 17.50
CA TRP A 67 5.30 -4.37 16.46
C TRP A 67 5.25 -3.73 15.07
N LYS A 68 5.58 -4.51 14.05
CA LYS A 68 5.53 -4.01 12.66
C LYS A 68 4.07 -3.99 12.20
N LYS A 69 3.65 -2.86 11.60
CA LYS A 69 2.39 -2.79 10.85
C LYS A 69 2.37 -3.89 9.79
N VAL A 70 1.22 -4.54 9.61
CA VAL A 70 1.03 -5.54 8.55
C VAL A 70 1.26 -4.87 7.19
N ASP A 71 0.69 -3.67 7.00
CA ASP A 71 0.99 -2.73 5.93
C ASP A 71 0.78 -1.27 6.39
N ASP A 72 1.32 -0.32 5.62
CA ASP A 72 1.29 1.12 5.95
C ASP A 72 0.02 1.84 5.46
N LEU A 73 -0.91 1.13 4.82
CA LEU A 73 -2.16 1.69 4.35
C LEU A 73 -3.22 1.58 5.45
N ALA A 74 -4.02 2.64 5.57
CA ALA A 74 -5.16 2.63 6.46
C ALA A 74 -6.36 2.03 5.71
N HIS A 75 -6.98 1.00 6.27
CA HIS A 75 -8.06 0.24 5.62
C HIS A 75 -9.43 0.68 6.14
N TRP A 76 -10.47 0.58 5.33
CA TRP A 76 -11.84 0.91 5.71
C TRP A 76 -12.58 -0.34 6.20
N ALA A 77 -13.12 -0.36 7.42
CA ALA A 77 -13.85 -1.51 7.95
C ALA A 77 -15.38 -1.32 7.90
N PRO A 78 -16.15 -2.42 7.66
CA PRO A 78 -15.71 -3.80 7.40
C PRO A 78 -15.23 -4.10 5.96
N GLU A 79 -15.31 -3.12 5.05
CA GLU A 79 -15.14 -3.25 3.60
C GLU A 79 -13.79 -3.83 3.15
N LEU A 80 -12.72 -3.50 3.87
CA LEU A 80 -11.33 -3.81 3.58
C LEU A 80 -10.71 -4.71 4.66
N CYS A 81 -11.52 -5.47 5.41
CA CYS A 81 -11.07 -6.52 6.36
C CYS A 81 -10.46 -7.77 5.67
N ARG A 82 -10.13 -7.69 4.37
CA ARG A 82 -9.38 -8.71 3.62
C ARG A 82 -7.92 -8.26 3.45
N ARG A 83 -6.97 -9.21 3.44
CA ARG A 83 -5.55 -8.97 3.09
C ARG A 83 -5.50 -8.06 1.87
N PRO A 84 -4.62 -7.04 1.82
CA PRO A 84 -4.63 -6.08 0.71
C PRO A 84 -4.38 -6.82 -0.61
N PRO A 85 -5.30 -6.78 -1.60
CA PRO A 85 -4.90 -6.96 -2.98
C PRO A 85 -4.13 -5.71 -3.44
N ALA A 86 -3.43 -5.80 -4.57
CA ALA A 86 -2.93 -4.62 -5.28
C ALA A 86 -4.05 -3.56 -5.41
N PRO A 87 -3.73 -2.26 -5.33
CA PRO A 87 -4.72 -1.21 -5.11
C PRO A 87 -5.78 -1.18 -6.22
N ALA A 88 -6.98 -1.63 -5.88
CA ALA A 88 -8.22 -1.27 -6.55
C ALA A 88 -9.27 -1.03 -5.47
N GLN A 89 -9.89 0.16 -5.50
CA GLN A 89 -10.98 0.53 -4.60
C GLN A 89 -12.12 -0.50 -4.71
N ARG A 90 -12.54 -1.11 -3.60
CA ARG A 90 -13.64 -2.09 -3.57
C ARG A 90 -14.48 -1.92 -2.30
N VAL A 91 -15.78 -2.19 -2.46
CA VAL A 91 -16.87 -1.91 -1.52
C VAL A 91 -17.30 -3.20 -0.80
N SER A 92 -17.63 -3.10 0.49
CA SER A 92 -18.21 -4.16 1.31
C SER A 92 -19.58 -4.60 0.82
N LYS A 93 -20.01 -5.78 1.26
CA LYS A 93 -21.41 -6.23 1.17
C LYS A 93 -22.23 -5.96 2.44
N SER A 94 -21.60 -5.55 3.55
CA SER A 94 -22.32 -5.25 4.81
C SER A 94 -22.86 -3.81 4.81
N LYS A 95 -24.06 -3.63 5.35
CA LYS A 95 -24.74 -2.32 5.50
C LYS A 95 -24.94 -1.92 6.96
N ASP A 96 -24.32 -2.64 7.90
CA ASP A 96 -24.50 -2.41 9.34
C ASP A 96 -23.63 -1.25 9.82
N GLU A 97 -24.27 -0.10 10.05
CA GLU A 97 -23.63 1.13 10.53
C GLU A 97 -23.43 1.15 12.05
N GLU A 98 -24.08 0.27 12.82
CA GLU A 98 -24.11 0.34 14.29
C GLU A 98 -22.98 -0.47 14.94
N THR A 99 -22.56 -1.57 14.33
CA THR A 99 -21.61 -2.49 14.97
C THR A 99 -20.17 -2.20 14.55
N HIS A 100 -19.84 -2.26 13.26
CA HIS A 100 -18.44 -2.32 12.78
C HIS A 100 -18.11 -1.45 11.55
N GLY A 101 -19.08 -0.68 11.02
CA GLY A 101 -18.95 0.18 9.82
C GLY A 101 -18.25 1.51 10.03
N LYS A 102 -17.76 2.10 8.92
CA LYS A 102 -17.28 3.49 8.81
C LYS A 102 -15.99 3.83 9.59
N LYS A 103 -15.09 2.87 9.80
CA LYS A 103 -13.83 3.10 10.52
C LYS A 103 -12.62 2.93 9.63
N ILE A 104 -11.64 3.81 9.74
CA ILE A 104 -10.31 3.60 9.18
C ILE A 104 -9.50 2.79 10.20
N TYR A 105 -8.66 1.85 9.77
CA TYR A 105 -7.88 1.06 10.73
C TYR A 105 -6.49 0.67 10.21
N TYR A 106 -5.59 0.42 11.16
CA TYR A 106 -4.32 -0.28 10.94
C TYR A 106 -4.39 -1.67 11.54
N LEU A 107 -3.72 -2.64 10.90
CA LEU A 107 -3.57 -3.99 11.42
C LEU A 107 -2.12 -4.24 11.81
N TYR A 108 -1.92 -4.78 13.00
CA TYR A 108 -0.64 -5.19 13.56
C TYR A 108 -0.67 -6.70 13.80
N ALA A 109 0.48 -7.34 13.60
CA ALA A 109 0.66 -8.75 13.90
C ALA A 109 1.99 -8.94 14.64
N ARG A 110 1.96 -9.72 15.74
CA ARG A 110 3.17 -10.05 16.50
C ARG A 110 4.19 -10.77 15.61
N GLU A 111 3.79 -11.89 15.01
CA GLU A 111 4.56 -12.59 13.99
C GLU A 111 4.09 -12.19 12.59
N ARG A 112 4.44 -10.97 12.16
CA ARG A 112 4.03 -10.41 10.85
C ARG A 112 4.34 -11.33 9.68
N GLY A 113 5.53 -11.94 9.65
CA GLY A 113 5.94 -12.82 8.56
C GLY A 113 5.07 -14.07 8.47
N ALA A 114 4.79 -14.70 9.62
CA ALA A 114 3.90 -15.85 9.69
C ALA A 114 2.47 -15.47 9.25
N TYR A 115 1.96 -14.34 9.75
CA TYR A 115 0.65 -13.82 9.36
C TYR A 115 0.51 -13.64 7.84
N LEU A 116 1.50 -13.03 7.19
CA LEU A 116 1.48 -12.79 5.73
C LEU A 116 1.62 -14.08 4.91
N ARG A 117 2.34 -15.09 5.40
CA ARG A 117 2.44 -16.41 4.74
C ARG A 117 1.16 -17.23 4.88
N GLY A 118 0.45 -17.06 5.99
CA GLY A 118 -0.76 -17.81 6.30
C GLY A 118 -0.53 -19.26 6.71
N GLY A 119 -1.62 -20.02 6.78
CA GLY A 119 -1.59 -21.43 7.19
C GLY A 119 -1.25 -21.62 8.68
N ALA A 120 -0.68 -22.77 9.01
CA ALA A 120 -0.45 -23.17 10.41
C ALA A 120 0.49 -22.23 11.19
N GLU A 121 1.49 -21.63 10.51
CA GLU A 121 2.41 -20.68 11.16
C GLU A 121 1.68 -19.42 11.62
N ALA A 122 0.72 -18.94 10.82
CA ALA A 122 -0.06 -17.77 11.15
C ALA A 122 -1.03 -18.01 12.31
N GLU A 123 -1.31 -19.28 12.64
CA GLU A 123 -2.19 -19.70 13.74
C GLU A 123 -1.40 -20.29 14.92
N ALA A 124 -0.08 -20.10 14.95
CA ALA A 124 0.78 -20.60 16.02
C ALA A 124 0.42 -19.99 17.39
N LEU A 125 0.64 -20.77 18.45
CA LEU A 125 0.46 -20.30 19.83
C LEU A 125 1.28 -19.04 20.08
N GLY A 126 0.67 -18.05 20.74
CA GLY A 126 1.28 -16.76 21.03
C GLY A 126 1.15 -15.74 19.89
N GLN A 127 0.57 -16.10 18.74
CA GLN A 127 0.25 -15.12 17.71
C GLN A 127 -0.78 -14.11 18.22
N VAL A 128 -0.57 -12.84 17.92
CA VAL A 128 -1.48 -11.75 18.27
C VAL A 128 -1.71 -10.86 17.07
N LEU A 129 -2.97 -10.52 16.81
CA LEU A 129 -3.41 -9.52 15.85
C LEU A 129 -4.07 -8.38 16.62
N VAL A 130 -3.72 -7.14 16.28
CA VAL A 130 -4.37 -5.95 16.82
C VAL A 130 -4.84 -5.08 15.67
N LYS A 131 -6.12 -4.76 15.68
CA LYS A 131 -6.74 -3.79 14.79
C LYS A 131 -6.96 -2.50 15.57
N GLU A 132 -6.20 -1.48 15.21
CA GLU A 132 -6.31 -0.12 15.75
C GLU A 132 -7.25 0.68 14.84
N SER A 133 -8.41 1.09 15.36
CA SER A 133 -9.46 1.73 14.57
C SER A 133 -9.57 3.22 14.87
N PHE A 134 -10.00 3.99 13.88
CA PHE A 134 -10.19 5.44 13.91
C PHE A 134 -11.52 5.80 13.25
N GLU A 135 -12.08 6.94 13.64
CA GLU A 135 -13.18 7.54 12.89
C GLU A 135 -12.76 7.87 11.45
N ALA A 136 -13.62 7.58 10.48
CA ALA A 136 -13.40 7.98 9.09
C ALA A 136 -14.02 9.36 8.85
N LEU A 137 -13.20 10.41 8.75
CA LEU A 137 -13.66 11.76 8.47
C LEU A 137 -13.61 12.02 6.96
N PRO A 138 -14.70 12.47 6.31
CA PRO A 138 -14.68 12.77 4.90
C PRO A 138 -13.71 13.91 4.60
N MET A 139 -12.91 13.78 3.55
CA MET A 139 -12.00 14.83 3.12
C MET A 139 -12.75 15.91 2.32
N PRO A 140 -12.36 17.20 2.41
CA PRO A 140 -12.97 18.31 1.64
C PRO A 140 -12.81 18.22 0.11
N SER A 141 -12.21 17.16 -0.42
CA SER A 141 -11.76 17.03 -1.80
C SER A 141 -12.88 16.86 -2.85
N GLY A 142 -14.14 16.78 -2.43
CA GLY A 142 -15.28 16.52 -3.31
C GLY A 142 -15.41 15.05 -3.76
N ASP A 143 -14.43 14.21 -3.48
CA ASP A 143 -14.53 12.76 -3.63
C ASP A 143 -15.25 12.16 -2.41
N ALA A 144 -16.43 11.59 -2.64
CA ALA A 144 -17.25 10.94 -1.62
C ALA A 144 -16.58 9.69 -0.99
N HIS A 145 -15.45 9.24 -1.54
CA HIS A 145 -14.68 8.10 -1.06
C HIS A 145 -13.33 8.45 -0.45
N ALA A 146 -12.98 9.75 -0.39
CA ALA A 146 -11.76 10.20 0.27
C ALA A 146 -12.04 10.46 1.76
N PHE A 147 -11.37 9.72 2.64
CA PHE A 147 -11.46 9.88 4.08
C PHE A 147 -10.08 10.09 4.70
N THR A 148 -10.02 10.88 5.76
CA THR A 148 -8.87 11.03 6.65
C THR A 148 -9.19 10.42 8.01
N GLN A 149 -8.15 10.11 8.78
CA GLN A 149 -8.29 9.63 10.15
C GLN A 149 -8.82 10.74 11.05
N GLY A 150 -9.87 10.43 11.81
CA GLY A 150 -10.34 11.19 12.96
C GLY A 150 -9.85 10.60 14.27
N GLU A 151 -10.67 10.73 15.32
CA GLU A 151 -10.33 10.27 16.66
C GLU A 151 -10.13 8.74 16.71
N ALA A 152 -9.22 8.31 17.58
CA ALA A 152 -8.99 6.90 17.86
C ALA A 152 -10.26 6.27 18.46
N ARG A 153 -10.59 5.06 18.00
CA ARG A 153 -11.72 4.26 18.45
C ARG A 153 -11.20 2.98 19.12
N GLU A 154 -12.09 2.06 19.46
CA GLU A 154 -11.69 0.83 20.11
C GLU A 154 -10.58 0.07 19.35
N HIS A 155 -9.67 -0.53 20.13
CA HIS A 155 -8.74 -1.51 19.63
C HIS A 155 -9.39 -2.87 19.71
N PHE A 156 -9.34 -3.61 18.61
CA PHE A 156 -9.74 -5.00 18.59
C PHE A 156 -8.51 -5.89 18.59
N MET A 157 -8.49 -6.91 19.42
CA MET A 157 -7.38 -7.84 19.54
C MET A 157 -7.85 -9.27 19.38
N MET A 158 -7.06 -10.06 18.67
CA MET A 158 -7.15 -11.51 18.64
C MET A 158 -5.84 -12.10 19.09
N ALA A 159 -5.88 -13.01 20.06
CA ALA A 159 -4.68 -13.69 20.53
C ALA A 159 -4.91 -15.20 20.53
N ARG A 160 -3.90 -15.93 20.05
CA ARG A 160 -3.87 -17.39 20.03
C ARG A 160 -3.22 -17.90 21.30
N PHE A 161 -3.99 -18.62 22.09
CA PHE A 161 -3.58 -19.33 23.30
C PHE A 161 -3.79 -20.84 23.15
N ASP A 162 -3.47 -21.59 24.21
CA ASP A 162 -3.72 -23.03 24.26
C ASP A 162 -5.25 -23.28 24.13
N PRO A 163 -5.69 -24.13 23.18
CA PRO A 163 -7.10 -24.47 22.99
C PRO A 163 -7.78 -25.08 24.22
N LYS A 164 -7.00 -25.58 25.20
CA LYS A 164 -7.52 -26.14 26.45
C LYS A 164 -7.96 -25.07 27.45
N ILE A 165 -7.61 -23.80 27.24
CA ILE A 165 -8.04 -22.72 28.13
C ILE A 165 -9.56 -22.53 27.97
N PRO A 166 -10.35 -22.61 29.06
CA PRO A 166 -11.77 -22.34 29.04
C PRO A 166 -12.09 -20.93 28.51
N GLY A 167 -13.23 -20.77 27.85
CA GLY A 167 -13.62 -19.47 27.29
C GLY A 167 -12.87 -19.06 26.01
N THR A 168 -12.08 -19.95 25.41
CA THR A 168 -11.43 -19.72 24.10
C THR A 168 -12.20 -20.37 22.95
N ASP A 169 -12.16 -19.74 21.78
CA ASP A 169 -12.68 -20.28 20.51
C ASP A 169 -11.59 -21.11 19.83
N ASP A 170 -11.53 -22.40 20.21
CA ASP A 170 -10.47 -23.34 19.81
C ASP A 170 -9.07 -22.82 20.17
N GLY A 171 -8.91 -21.97 21.19
CA GLY A 171 -7.65 -21.30 21.54
C GLY A 171 -7.54 -19.84 21.08
N TRP A 172 -8.50 -19.32 20.30
CA TRP A 172 -8.57 -17.88 20.02
C TRP A 172 -9.33 -17.14 21.12
N VAL A 173 -8.77 -16.03 21.56
CA VAL A 173 -9.42 -15.05 22.45
C VAL A 173 -9.58 -13.75 21.69
N TYR A 174 -10.79 -13.21 21.73
CA TYR A 174 -11.13 -11.91 21.18
C TYR A 174 -11.21 -10.91 22.32
N ALA A 175 -10.73 -9.69 22.12
CA ALA A 175 -10.80 -8.63 23.11
C ALA A 175 -11.01 -7.26 22.47
N VAL A 176 -11.80 -6.42 23.13
CA VAL A 176 -12.07 -5.04 22.72
C VAL A 176 -11.55 -4.11 23.82
N PHE A 177 -10.79 -3.10 23.44
CA PHE A 177 -10.23 -2.10 24.37
C PHE A 177 -10.68 -0.71 23.99
N SER A 178 -11.11 0.09 24.96
CA SER A 178 -11.24 1.53 24.75
C SER A 178 -9.87 2.16 24.44
N PRO A 179 -9.82 3.26 23.67
CA PRO A 179 -8.59 4.01 23.45
C PRO A 179 -7.85 4.30 24.76
N GLY A 180 -6.55 3.98 24.82
CA GLY A 180 -5.72 4.21 26.00
C GLY A 180 -5.96 3.28 27.20
N SER A 181 -6.94 2.37 27.15
CA SER A 181 -7.18 1.40 28.22
C SER A 181 -6.26 0.19 28.06
N SER A 182 -5.70 -0.27 29.18
CA SER A 182 -4.99 -1.56 29.25
C SER A 182 -5.88 -2.73 29.64
N ARG A 183 -7.12 -2.48 30.08
CA ARG A 183 -8.11 -3.53 30.37
C ARG A 183 -9.13 -3.61 29.24
N PRO A 184 -9.47 -4.82 28.77
CA PRO A 184 -10.52 -4.95 27.77
C PRO A 184 -11.87 -4.58 28.38
N VAL A 185 -12.72 -3.91 27.59
CA VAL A 185 -14.12 -3.70 27.93
C VAL A 185 -14.96 -4.96 27.71
N ALA A 186 -14.49 -5.85 26.85
CA ALA A 186 -15.02 -7.20 26.65
C ALA A 186 -13.90 -8.13 26.16
N ALA A 187 -13.88 -9.37 26.63
CA ALA A 187 -12.94 -10.39 26.19
C ALA A 187 -13.54 -11.80 26.25
N GLY A 188 -12.94 -12.75 25.53
CA GLY A 188 -13.35 -14.15 25.48
C GLY A 188 -13.93 -14.53 24.12
N LYS A 189 -14.98 -15.35 24.11
CA LYS A 189 -15.77 -15.68 22.92
C LYS A 189 -16.78 -14.58 22.62
N LEU A 190 -16.35 -13.57 21.87
CA LEU A 190 -17.25 -12.49 21.46
C LEU A 190 -18.04 -12.93 20.23
N GLU A 191 -19.33 -13.18 20.39
CA GLU A 191 -20.17 -13.74 19.31
C GLU A 191 -20.21 -12.81 18.08
N SER A 192 -20.31 -11.49 18.30
CA SER A 192 -20.20 -10.48 17.23
C SER A 192 -18.96 -10.67 16.36
N CYS A 193 -17.82 -10.98 16.98
CA CYS A 193 -16.53 -11.16 16.33
C CYS A 193 -16.46 -12.53 15.65
N MET A 194 -16.74 -13.59 16.40
CA MET A 194 -16.77 -14.96 15.90
C MET A 194 -17.69 -15.11 14.70
N SER A 195 -18.80 -14.38 14.66
CA SER A 195 -19.75 -14.45 13.56
C SER A 195 -19.07 -14.14 12.22
N CYS A 196 -18.07 -13.26 12.15
CA CYS A 196 -17.30 -13.02 10.94
C CYS A 196 -16.12 -14.00 10.80
N HIS A 197 -15.38 -14.25 11.90
CA HIS A 197 -14.15 -15.04 11.89
C HIS A 197 -14.35 -16.55 11.73
N VAL A 198 -15.51 -17.08 12.10
CA VAL A 198 -15.86 -18.50 11.97
C VAL A 198 -16.47 -18.79 10.61
N ARG A 199 -17.32 -17.88 10.09
CA ARG A 199 -18.10 -18.10 8.86
C ARG A 199 -17.27 -18.14 7.58
N GLU A 200 -16.11 -17.49 7.52
CA GLU A 200 -15.34 -17.42 6.28
C GLU A 200 -14.51 -18.68 5.96
N GLY A 201 -14.49 -19.71 6.84
CA GLY A 201 -13.86 -21.00 6.57
C GLY A 201 -12.33 -20.96 6.43
N GLN A 202 -11.70 -19.82 6.68
CA GLN A 202 -10.28 -19.53 6.45
C GLN A 202 -9.44 -19.58 7.73
N GLY A 203 -9.88 -20.32 8.75
CA GLY A 203 -9.38 -20.14 10.12
C GLY A 203 -9.87 -18.82 10.72
N ARG A 204 -9.41 -18.44 11.93
CA ARG A 204 -9.88 -17.21 12.61
C ARG A 204 -9.14 -15.95 12.16
N LEU A 205 -8.10 -16.07 11.34
CA LEU A 205 -7.28 -14.94 10.93
C LEU A 205 -8.03 -14.01 9.96
N PHE A 206 -7.77 -12.71 10.09
CA PHE A 206 -8.29 -11.73 9.15
C PHE A 206 -7.80 -12.00 7.71
N GLY A 207 -8.74 -12.05 6.77
CA GLY A 207 -8.50 -11.66 5.39
C GLY A 207 -7.67 -12.57 4.48
N MET A 208 -7.49 -13.87 4.75
CA MET A 208 -6.71 -14.75 3.86
C MET A 208 -7.56 -15.79 3.11
N ALA A 209 -7.91 -15.51 1.86
CA ALA A 209 -8.65 -16.43 1.00
C ALA A 209 -7.90 -17.76 0.75
N GLU A 210 -8.64 -18.87 0.68
CA GLU A 210 -8.11 -20.22 0.45
C GLU A 210 -7.35 -20.35 -0.90
N ALA A 211 -7.80 -19.62 -1.93
CA ALA A 211 -7.17 -19.59 -3.26
C ALA A 211 -5.75 -19.00 -3.24
N GLU A 212 -5.46 -18.03 -2.38
CA GLU A 212 -4.14 -17.40 -2.27
C GLU A 212 -3.16 -18.27 -1.45
N ARG A 213 -3.67 -19.10 -0.53
CA ARG A 213 -2.86 -20.14 0.15
C ARG A 213 -2.39 -21.23 -0.84
N ALA A 214 -3.12 -21.46 -1.92
CA ALA A 214 -2.72 -22.39 -2.98
C ALA A 214 -1.64 -21.79 -3.90
N GLU A 215 -1.65 -20.48 -4.16
CA GLU A 215 -0.61 -19.81 -4.94
C GLU A 215 0.74 -19.71 -4.22
N LEU A 216 0.75 -19.49 -2.89
CA LEU A 216 1.98 -19.50 -2.09
C LEU A 216 2.62 -20.90 -1.98
N LYS A 217 1.82 -21.97 -2.15
CA LYS A 217 2.31 -23.36 -2.25
C LYS A 217 2.97 -23.68 -3.61
N PHE A 218 2.98 -22.76 -4.57
CA PHE A 218 3.72 -22.93 -5.84
C PHE A 218 5.25 -22.81 -5.67
N SER A 219 5.74 -22.57 -4.45
CA SER A 219 7.16 -22.50 -4.15
C SER A 219 7.76 -23.89 -3.81
N ALA A 220 8.79 -24.25 -4.58
CA ALA A 220 9.91 -25.13 -4.21
C ALA A 220 9.95 -26.61 -4.65
N ARG A 221 9.35 -27.02 -5.78
CA ARG A 221 9.83 -28.24 -6.48
C ARG A 221 9.65 -28.17 -7.99
N GLU A 222 10.79 -28.19 -8.67
CA GLU A 222 11.02 -28.27 -10.13
C GLU A 222 10.47 -27.12 -10.98
N LEU A 223 11.39 -26.30 -11.49
CA LEU A 223 11.12 -25.54 -12.70
C LEU A 223 11.14 -26.46 -13.92
N PRO A 224 10.41 -26.09 -14.97
CA PRO A 224 9.93 -27.07 -15.91
C PRO A 224 10.67 -26.93 -17.25
N PRO A 225 10.46 -27.84 -18.22
CA PRO A 225 11.11 -27.79 -19.54
C PRO A 225 11.04 -26.39 -20.16
N GLN A 226 12.01 -26.00 -20.99
CA GLN A 226 12.15 -24.67 -21.63
C GLN A 226 10.81 -24.01 -22.05
N ARG A 227 9.85 -24.80 -22.55
CA ARG A 227 8.49 -24.36 -22.89
C ARG A 227 7.67 -23.74 -21.75
N LYS A 228 7.87 -24.14 -20.48
CA LYS A 228 7.17 -23.54 -19.34
C LYS A 228 7.83 -22.22 -18.90
N LEU A 229 9.15 -22.06 -19.07
CA LEU A 229 9.81 -20.76 -18.89
C LEU A 229 9.31 -19.76 -19.93
N GLU A 230 9.26 -20.15 -21.20
CA GLU A 230 8.72 -19.32 -22.28
C GLU A 230 7.26 -18.91 -22.01
N ARG A 231 6.44 -19.85 -21.50
CA ARG A 231 5.07 -19.54 -21.08
C ARG A 231 5.04 -18.53 -19.95
N LEU A 232 5.86 -18.72 -18.91
CA LEU A 232 5.93 -17.79 -17.78
C LEU A 232 6.33 -16.38 -18.25
N LEU A 233 7.34 -16.28 -19.12
CA LEU A 233 7.77 -15.00 -19.70
C LEU A 233 6.67 -14.33 -20.55
N ALA A 234 5.86 -15.11 -21.29
CA ALA A 234 4.74 -14.59 -22.07
C ALA A 234 3.56 -14.11 -21.20
N GLU A 235 3.45 -14.59 -19.97
CA GLU A 235 2.40 -14.18 -19.03
C GLU A 235 2.74 -12.92 -18.24
N ILE A 236 4.03 -12.55 -18.15
CA ILE A 236 4.47 -11.35 -17.40
C ILE A 236 3.74 -10.09 -17.91
N PRO A 237 3.79 -9.72 -19.21
CA PRO A 237 3.15 -8.49 -19.69
C PRO A 237 1.63 -8.48 -19.52
N LYS A 238 1.00 -9.65 -19.38
CA LYS A 238 -0.45 -9.80 -19.24
C LYS A 238 -0.94 -9.65 -17.80
N SER A 239 -0.05 -9.79 -16.83
CA SER A 239 -0.44 -9.96 -15.42
C SER A 239 0.27 -9.05 -14.43
N TYR A 240 1.40 -8.43 -14.81
CA TYR A 240 2.21 -7.64 -13.87
C TYR A 240 1.47 -6.45 -13.27
N GLU A 241 0.52 -5.85 -13.99
CA GLU A 241 -0.30 -4.74 -13.49
C GLU A 241 -1.23 -5.15 -12.33
N HIS A 242 -1.50 -6.45 -12.17
CA HIS A 242 -2.23 -7.00 -11.03
C HIS A 242 -1.34 -7.28 -9.82
N TRP A 243 -0.02 -7.20 -9.97
CA TRP A 243 0.90 -7.32 -8.85
C TRP A 243 0.98 -5.99 -8.09
N SER A 244 1.37 -6.05 -6.83
CA SER A 244 1.52 -4.83 -6.05
C SER A 244 2.75 -4.05 -6.51
N ARG A 245 2.58 -2.75 -6.77
CA ARG A 245 3.69 -1.81 -6.95
C ARG A 245 4.58 -1.85 -5.72
N VAL A 246 5.88 -1.99 -5.91
CA VAL A 246 6.87 -1.91 -4.82
C VAL A 246 6.74 -0.56 -4.12
N ASP A 247 6.51 0.49 -4.89
CA ASP A 247 6.41 1.89 -4.48
C ASP A 247 5.41 2.63 -5.40
N GLU A 248 4.67 3.60 -4.86
CA GLU A 248 3.75 4.48 -5.60
C GLU A 248 4.45 5.70 -6.21
N GLN A 249 5.75 5.86 -5.99
CA GLN A 249 6.54 6.93 -6.58
C GLN A 249 7.16 6.50 -7.91
N VAL A 250 7.01 7.39 -8.89
CA VAL A 250 7.70 7.26 -10.17
C VAL A 250 9.18 7.49 -9.91
N ARG A 251 9.97 6.49 -10.26
CA ARG A 251 11.41 6.48 -10.10
C ARG A 251 12.07 6.83 -11.42
N ILE A 252 13.30 7.31 -11.40
CA ILE A 252 14.05 7.54 -12.63
C ILE A 252 15.25 6.63 -12.68
N SER A 253 15.42 5.91 -13.78
CA SER A 253 16.51 4.96 -13.96
C SER A 253 17.70 5.68 -14.57
N PRO A 254 18.94 5.37 -14.18
CA PRO A 254 19.36 4.43 -13.13
C PRO A 254 19.48 5.13 -11.75
N LEU A 255 18.70 6.21 -11.55
CA LEU A 255 18.83 7.23 -10.50
C LEU A 255 18.17 6.86 -9.16
N ASP A 256 17.06 6.13 -9.17
CA ASP A 256 16.25 5.82 -7.98
C ASP A 256 16.16 4.31 -7.68
N CYS A 257 17.27 3.60 -7.85
CA CYS A 257 17.35 2.19 -7.43
C CYS A 257 17.54 2.04 -5.91
N ASP A 258 17.65 3.10 -5.12
CA ASP A 258 17.76 3.07 -3.65
C ASP A 258 16.39 3.40 -3.00
N LEU A 259 15.93 2.70 -1.97
CA LEU A 259 14.64 2.97 -1.27
C LEU A 259 14.72 4.19 -0.33
N ARG A 260 15.66 5.12 -0.54
CA ARG A 260 15.83 6.27 0.36
C ARG A 260 14.88 7.41 0.00
N ASP A 261 14.18 7.89 1.02
CA ASP A 261 13.29 9.05 1.06
C ASP A 261 12.17 9.06 0.02
N PRO A 262 10.90 8.87 0.42
CA PRO A 262 9.75 9.04 -0.45
C PRO A 262 9.47 10.52 -0.81
N GLY A 263 10.48 11.34 -1.13
CA GLY A 263 10.27 12.78 -1.27
C GLY A 263 11.25 13.56 -2.12
N ALA A 264 12.29 12.95 -2.70
CA ALA A 264 13.21 13.68 -3.57
C ALA A 264 13.64 12.79 -4.73
N GLY A 265 13.23 13.14 -5.96
CA GLY A 265 13.85 12.58 -7.15
C GLY A 265 15.35 12.88 -7.13
N ARG A 266 16.19 11.87 -7.30
CA ARG A 266 17.65 12.03 -7.32
C ARG A 266 18.19 11.73 -8.71
N LEU A 267 19.43 12.18 -8.96
CA LEU A 267 20.20 11.89 -10.16
C LEU A 267 21.27 10.83 -9.86
N SER A 268 21.29 9.73 -10.61
CA SER A 268 22.39 8.76 -10.67
C SER A 268 23.58 9.29 -11.47
N ALA A 269 24.70 8.66 -11.19
CA ALA A 269 25.99 8.88 -11.82
C ALA A 269 26.11 8.36 -13.26
N SER A 270 25.21 7.49 -13.76
CA SER A 270 25.34 6.93 -15.12
C SER A 270 24.59 7.78 -16.15
N ARG A 271 25.30 8.15 -17.23
CA ARG A 271 24.82 8.97 -18.35
C ARG A 271 24.49 8.16 -19.62
N ASP A 272 24.46 6.82 -19.53
CA ASP A 272 24.27 5.96 -20.70
C ASP A 272 22.78 5.80 -21.05
N GLU A 273 22.38 6.49 -22.13
CA GLU A 273 21.02 6.51 -22.67
C GLU A 273 20.63 5.19 -23.36
N VAL A 274 21.62 4.44 -23.84
CA VAL A 274 21.42 3.28 -24.72
C VAL A 274 21.00 2.03 -23.94
N THR A 275 21.49 1.84 -22.72
CA THR A 275 21.31 0.57 -21.99
C THR A 275 20.04 0.53 -21.14
N HIS A 276 19.84 1.49 -20.23
CA HIS A 276 18.63 1.60 -19.37
C HIS A 276 18.54 2.91 -18.57
N GLY A 277 19.41 3.89 -18.84
CA GLY A 277 19.38 5.19 -18.16
C GLY A 277 18.32 6.16 -18.71
N GLN A 278 18.09 7.23 -17.95
CA GLN A 278 17.19 8.36 -18.19
C GLN A 278 15.74 7.98 -18.50
N LYS A 279 15.12 7.12 -17.68
CA LYS A 279 13.72 6.69 -17.87
C LYS A 279 12.92 6.87 -16.60
N LEU A 280 11.71 7.39 -16.69
CA LEU A 280 10.73 7.28 -15.61
C LEU A 280 10.29 5.82 -15.51
N TYR A 281 10.09 5.27 -14.32
CA TYR A 281 9.69 3.88 -14.15
C TYR A 281 8.95 3.60 -12.84
N TYR A 282 8.19 2.51 -12.86
CA TYR A 282 7.67 1.85 -11.67
C TYR A 282 8.31 0.48 -11.50
N LEU A 283 8.35 0.01 -10.25
CA LEU A 283 8.70 -1.36 -9.93
C LEU A 283 7.49 -2.09 -9.41
N TYR A 284 7.29 -3.29 -9.93
CA TYR A 284 6.30 -4.26 -9.51
C TYR A 284 7.04 -5.50 -9.06
N ALA A 285 6.56 -6.14 -8.00
CA ALA A 285 7.12 -7.39 -7.52
C ALA A 285 6.00 -8.37 -7.25
N ARG A 286 6.17 -9.62 -7.71
CA ARG A 286 5.21 -10.70 -7.50
C ARG A 286 5.04 -10.98 -6.01
N ASP A 287 6.15 -11.15 -5.28
CA ASP A 287 6.17 -11.03 -3.83
C ASP A 287 6.74 -9.67 -3.43
N ARG A 288 5.85 -8.67 -3.32
CA ARG A 288 6.20 -7.33 -2.85
C ARG A 288 6.74 -7.35 -1.41
N ALA A 289 6.16 -8.17 -0.53
CA ALA A 289 6.57 -8.19 0.87
C ALA A 289 8.00 -8.71 0.99
N GLY A 290 8.32 -9.80 0.29
CA GLY A 290 9.68 -10.33 0.17
C GLY A 290 10.64 -9.28 -0.38
N TYR A 291 10.28 -8.62 -1.49
CA TYR A 291 11.09 -7.55 -2.10
C TYR A 291 11.38 -6.40 -1.12
N LEU A 292 10.39 -5.90 -0.39
CA LEU A 292 10.60 -4.76 0.52
C LEU A 292 11.44 -5.13 1.75
N LEU A 293 11.31 -6.37 2.23
CA LEU A 293 12.08 -6.86 3.38
C LEU A 293 13.55 -7.15 3.04
N GLY A 294 13.84 -7.49 1.79
CA GLY A 294 15.19 -7.73 1.30
C GLY A 294 15.84 -9.01 1.82
N GLY A 295 17.12 -9.18 1.48
CA GLY A 295 17.89 -10.37 1.81
C GLY A 295 17.32 -11.64 1.16
N GLU A 296 17.36 -12.76 1.88
CA GLU A 296 16.86 -14.06 1.40
C GLU A 296 15.37 -14.03 1.02
N LEU A 297 14.57 -13.17 1.65
CA LEU A 297 13.14 -13.05 1.36
C LEU A 297 12.86 -12.42 0.00
N ALA A 298 13.79 -11.62 -0.54
CA ALA A 298 13.66 -11.06 -1.86
C ALA A 298 14.28 -11.95 -2.96
N ASP A 299 15.04 -12.97 -2.57
CA ASP A 299 15.84 -13.82 -3.45
C ASP A 299 15.32 -15.27 -3.53
N HIS A 300 14.02 -15.47 -3.29
CA HIS A 300 13.43 -16.81 -3.37
C HIS A 300 13.10 -17.20 -4.82
N VAL A 301 13.18 -18.50 -5.13
CA VAL A 301 12.72 -19.05 -6.42
C VAL A 301 11.26 -18.70 -6.65
N GLY A 302 10.92 -18.26 -7.86
CA GLY A 302 9.59 -17.82 -8.26
C GLY A 302 9.33 -16.32 -8.07
N GLN A 303 10.27 -15.58 -7.46
CA GLN A 303 10.16 -14.13 -7.40
C GLN A 303 10.27 -13.51 -8.79
N ILE A 304 9.41 -12.54 -9.07
CA ILE A 304 9.44 -11.76 -10.32
C ILE A 304 9.44 -10.28 -9.97
N VAL A 305 10.37 -9.54 -10.55
CA VAL A 305 10.42 -8.08 -10.46
C VAL A 305 10.28 -7.53 -11.85
N VAL A 306 9.32 -6.63 -12.06
CA VAL A 306 9.07 -5.96 -13.34
C VAL A 306 9.27 -4.48 -13.17
N LYS A 307 10.06 -3.91 -14.06
CA LYS A 307 10.22 -2.48 -14.24
C LYS A 307 9.48 -2.05 -15.49
N GLU A 308 8.45 -1.25 -15.31
CA GLU A 308 7.71 -0.59 -16.38
C GLU A 308 8.30 0.80 -16.57
N ALA A 309 8.73 1.15 -17.79
CA ALA A 309 9.51 2.36 -18.01
C ALA A 309 8.99 3.23 -19.18
N TRP A 310 9.28 4.53 -19.11
CA TRP A 310 8.91 5.56 -20.07
C TRP A 310 10.07 6.54 -20.31
N HIS A 311 10.09 7.12 -21.50
CA HIS A 311 10.95 8.27 -21.80
C HIS A 311 10.43 9.52 -21.06
N PRO A 312 11.28 10.24 -20.33
CA PRO A 312 10.86 11.45 -19.64
C PRO A 312 10.59 12.57 -20.66
N GLN A 313 9.44 13.22 -20.54
CA GLN A 313 9.07 14.41 -21.29
C GLN A 313 9.12 15.61 -20.35
N ARG A 314 9.94 16.61 -20.68
CA ARG A 314 10.03 17.83 -19.85
C ARG A 314 8.71 18.58 -19.91
N LEU A 315 8.14 18.89 -18.75
CA LEU A 315 6.97 19.75 -18.63
C LEU A 315 7.38 21.22 -18.77
N ASP A 316 6.74 21.94 -19.68
CA ASP A 316 6.87 23.39 -19.78
C ASP A 316 6.12 24.02 -18.58
N PRO A 317 6.80 24.82 -17.73
CA PRO A 317 6.15 25.53 -16.62
C PRO A 317 4.93 26.36 -17.05
N ALA A 318 4.90 26.84 -18.30
CA ALA A 318 3.81 27.65 -18.84
C ALA A 318 2.57 26.81 -19.21
N GLN A 319 2.70 25.50 -19.41
CA GLN A 319 1.59 24.64 -19.88
C GLN A 319 0.61 24.23 -18.77
N GLY A 320 0.85 24.62 -17.52
CA GLY A 320 -0.01 24.25 -16.39
C GLY A 320 -0.06 22.74 -16.17
N LEU A 321 -0.68 22.31 -15.07
CA LEU A 321 -0.87 20.88 -14.82
C LEU A 321 -1.99 20.36 -15.74
N HIS A 322 -1.64 19.93 -16.95
CA HIS A 322 -2.60 19.21 -17.78
C HIS A 322 -2.84 17.83 -17.14
N LEU A 323 -3.95 17.70 -16.40
CA LEU A 323 -4.51 16.43 -15.94
C LEU A 323 -4.97 15.63 -17.17
N LEU A 324 -4.03 15.13 -17.96
CA LEU A 324 -4.33 14.28 -19.11
C LEU A 324 -4.84 12.94 -18.59
N HIS A 325 -6.16 12.79 -18.73
CA HIS A 325 -6.91 11.56 -18.55
C HIS A 325 -6.50 10.53 -19.63
N SER A 326 -5.42 9.80 -19.39
CA SER A 326 -5.24 8.48 -20.00
C SER A 326 -6.24 7.51 -19.37
N LYS A 327 -6.85 6.63 -20.18
CA LYS A 327 -7.79 5.59 -19.73
C LYS A 327 -7.17 4.59 -18.75
N THR A 328 -5.84 4.59 -18.62
CA THR A 328 -5.09 3.95 -17.53
C THR A 328 -4.48 5.04 -16.65
N GLN A 329 -5.32 5.61 -15.81
CA GLN A 329 -5.08 6.66 -14.80
C GLN A 329 -3.62 6.88 -14.33
N ARG A 330 -2.95 7.90 -14.88
CA ARG A 330 -2.53 9.17 -14.23
C ARG A 330 -1.26 9.73 -14.88
N PRO A 331 -1.15 11.05 -15.14
CA PRO A 331 0.12 11.66 -15.54
C PRO A 331 1.12 11.53 -14.39
N LEU A 332 2.22 10.87 -14.70
CA LEU A 332 3.28 10.51 -13.78
C LEU A 332 4.34 11.58 -13.88
N SER A 333 4.49 12.43 -12.86
CA SER A 333 5.48 13.49 -12.87
C SER A 333 6.55 13.31 -11.79
N ALA A 334 7.79 13.55 -12.15
CA ALA A 334 8.92 13.62 -11.22
C ALA A 334 9.61 14.97 -11.37
N GLU A 335 10.11 15.53 -10.28
CA GLU A 335 10.89 16.77 -10.30
C GLU A 335 12.37 16.46 -10.05
N ILE A 336 13.24 16.98 -10.92
CA ILE A 336 14.69 16.76 -10.88
C ILE A 336 15.37 18.10 -11.12
N ASP A 337 16.24 18.53 -10.21
CA ASP A 337 16.95 19.82 -10.33
C ASP A 337 16.02 21.02 -10.64
N GLY A 338 14.82 21.01 -10.06
CA GLY A 338 13.79 22.04 -10.29
C GLY A 338 13.10 21.97 -11.67
N VAL A 339 13.38 20.94 -12.46
CA VAL A 339 12.71 20.64 -13.73
C VAL A 339 11.72 19.50 -13.51
N ARG A 340 10.46 19.74 -13.86
CA ARG A 340 9.43 18.70 -13.83
C ARG A 340 9.42 17.93 -15.14
N TYR A 341 9.34 16.62 -15.03
CA TYR A 341 9.19 15.68 -16.14
C TYR A 341 7.88 14.94 -15.95
N GLU A 342 7.21 14.61 -17.05
CA GLU A 342 6.13 13.63 -17.11
C GLU A 342 6.55 12.40 -17.90
N THR A 343 5.80 11.32 -17.80
CA THR A 343 5.99 10.15 -18.67
C THR A 343 5.58 10.45 -20.10
N GLY A 344 6.53 10.37 -21.03
CA GLY A 344 6.31 10.36 -22.48
C GLY A 344 6.07 8.94 -23.01
N GLU A 345 6.68 8.61 -24.14
CA GLU A 345 6.51 7.30 -24.78
C GLU A 345 6.99 6.14 -23.89
N SER A 346 6.25 5.02 -23.91
CA SER A 346 6.67 3.80 -23.22
C SER A 346 8.01 3.32 -23.76
N ALA A 347 8.93 3.00 -22.86
CA ALA A 347 10.23 2.41 -23.16
C ALA A 347 10.22 0.87 -23.02
N GLY A 348 9.04 0.27 -22.75
CA GLY A 348 8.86 -1.16 -22.59
C GLY A 348 8.98 -1.67 -21.15
N LEU A 349 9.06 -3.00 -21.01
CA LEU A 349 9.20 -3.68 -19.72
C LEU A 349 10.57 -4.31 -19.58
N PHE A 350 11.10 -4.30 -18.36
CA PHE A 350 12.32 -5.03 -17.99
C PHE A 350 11.99 -5.92 -16.81
N ALA A 351 12.09 -7.24 -16.99
CA ALA A 351 11.73 -8.21 -15.97
C ALA A 351 12.95 -8.99 -15.49
N MET A 352 12.91 -9.36 -14.22
CA MET A 352 13.83 -10.29 -13.58
C MET A 352 13.03 -11.40 -12.93
N LEU A 353 13.37 -12.65 -13.25
CA LEU A 353 12.76 -13.84 -12.67
C LEU A 353 13.82 -14.63 -11.92
N LYS A 354 13.58 -14.93 -10.65
CA LYS A 354 14.40 -15.86 -9.88
C LYS A 354 13.94 -17.29 -10.12
N VAL A 355 14.86 -18.10 -10.59
CA VAL A 355 14.76 -19.54 -10.79
C VAL A 355 15.77 -20.27 -9.92
N ASP A 356 15.72 -21.61 -9.93
CA ASP A 356 16.73 -22.44 -9.28
C ASP A 356 18.13 -22.05 -9.80
N PRO A 357 19.11 -21.73 -8.93
CA PRO A 357 20.48 -21.40 -9.33
C PRO A 357 21.18 -22.46 -10.19
N ALA A 358 20.78 -23.73 -10.07
CA ALA A 358 21.29 -24.81 -10.91
C ALA A 358 20.74 -24.78 -12.36
N THR A 359 19.76 -23.92 -12.64
CA THR A 359 19.19 -23.76 -13.99
C THR A 359 20.28 -23.24 -14.94
N PRO A 360 20.58 -23.95 -16.05
CA PRO A 360 21.58 -23.51 -17.01
C PRO A 360 21.25 -22.14 -17.61
N ASN A 361 22.29 -21.40 -18.01
CA ASN A 361 22.15 -20.09 -18.64
C ASN A 361 21.41 -19.04 -17.79
N THR A 362 21.56 -19.13 -16.48
CA THR A 362 21.09 -18.13 -15.52
C THR A 362 22.26 -17.44 -14.86
N ASP A 363 21.95 -16.33 -14.19
CA ASP A 363 22.89 -15.53 -13.46
C ASP A 363 22.65 -15.70 -11.97
N ASP A 364 23.18 -16.79 -11.42
CA ASP A 364 22.88 -17.23 -10.04
C ASP A 364 21.36 -17.38 -9.81
N GLY A 365 20.70 -18.07 -10.75
CA GLY A 365 19.26 -18.25 -10.75
C GLY A 365 18.48 -17.03 -11.26
N TRP A 366 19.10 -15.89 -11.61
CA TRP A 366 18.37 -14.79 -12.23
C TRP A 366 18.30 -14.92 -13.75
N ILE A 367 17.09 -14.75 -14.28
CA ILE A 367 16.80 -14.58 -15.70
C ILE A 367 16.34 -13.15 -15.91
N TYR A 368 16.98 -12.44 -16.84
CA TYR A 368 16.59 -11.11 -17.27
C TYR A 368 15.73 -11.22 -18.53
N ALA A 369 14.77 -10.34 -18.71
CA ALA A 369 13.97 -10.26 -19.93
C ALA A 369 13.65 -8.80 -20.27
N THR A 370 13.63 -8.47 -21.56
CA THR A 370 13.31 -7.12 -22.06
C THR A 370 12.18 -7.22 -23.06
N TYR A 371 11.15 -6.40 -22.91
CA TYR A 371 9.96 -6.39 -23.75
C TYR A 371 9.85 -5.03 -24.44
N PRO A 372 9.78 -4.99 -25.78
CA PRO A 372 9.41 -3.77 -26.49
C PRO A 372 8.06 -3.21 -26.02
N PRO A 373 7.80 -1.91 -26.17
CA PRO A 373 6.51 -1.31 -25.85
C PRO A 373 5.33 -2.09 -26.47
N GLY A 374 4.35 -2.49 -25.65
CA GLY A 374 3.17 -3.23 -26.07
C GLY A 374 3.40 -4.69 -26.50
N SER A 375 4.62 -5.22 -26.38
CA SER A 375 4.93 -6.59 -26.77
C SER A 375 4.64 -7.60 -25.66
N GLU A 376 3.94 -8.68 -25.98
CA GLU A 376 3.79 -9.84 -25.09
C GLU A 376 5.03 -10.75 -25.08
N LYS A 377 5.93 -10.58 -26.06
CA LYS A 377 7.14 -11.41 -26.20
C LYS A 377 8.39 -10.59 -25.86
N PRO A 378 9.33 -11.16 -25.09
CA PRO A 378 10.59 -10.49 -24.86
C PRO A 378 11.40 -10.45 -26.16
N SER A 379 12.08 -9.32 -26.42
CA SER A 379 13.07 -9.21 -27.50
C SER A 379 14.38 -9.92 -27.14
N ALA A 380 14.67 -10.05 -25.85
CA ALA A 380 15.78 -10.83 -25.31
C ALA A 380 15.43 -11.38 -23.92
N PHE A 381 15.90 -12.58 -23.59
CA PHE A 381 15.83 -13.12 -22.23
C PHE A 381 16.99 -14.07 -21.91
N GLY A 382 17.20 -14.36 -20.63
CA GLY A 382 18.31 -15.19 -20.13
C GLY A 382 19.38 -14.34 -19.46
N ARG A 383 20.65 -14.63 -19.71
CA ARG A 383 21.78 -13.80 -19.29
C ARG A 383 21.94 -12.63 -20.27
N ILE A 384 21.52 -11.44 -19.85
CA ILE A 384 21.66 -10.20 -20.63
C ILE A 384 22.84 -9.41 -20.05
N ALA A 385 23.96 -9.37 -20.78
CA ALA A 385 25.21 -8.78 -20.29
C ALA A 385 25.04 -7.35 -19.75
N SER A 386 24.31 -6.49 -20.48
CA SER A 386 24.04 -5.11 -20.07
C SER A 386 23.24 -5.00 -18.78
N CYS A 387 22.35 -5.95 -18.47
CA CYS A 387 21.67 -6.02 -17.18
C CYS A 387 22.62 -6.51 -16.08
N MET A 388 23.32 -7.61 -16.35
CA MET A 388 24.23 -8.24 -15.40
C MET A 388 25.33 -7.30 -14.92
N GLU A 389 25.85 -6.44 -15.80
CA GLU A 389 26.91 -5.49 -15.46
C GLU A 389 26.63 -4.68 -14.19
N CYS A 390 25.41 -4.17 -14.03
CA CYS A 390 25.02 -3.40 -12.85
C CYS A 390 24.51 -4.32 -11.72
N HIS A 391 23.66 -5.28 -12.07
CA HIS A 391 22.98 -6.12 -11.09
C HIS A 391 23.95 -7.05 -10.33
N VAL A 392 24.99 -7.61 -10.99
CA VAL A 392 26.06 -8.38 -10.34
C VAL A 392 26.79 -7.55 -9.29
N ARG A 393 27.10 -6.29 -9.60
CA ARG A 393 27.90 -5.40 -8.73
C ARG A 393 27.15 -4.94 -7.49
N GLU A 394 25.81 -4.98 -7.49
CA GLU A 394 25.04 -4.57 -6.31
C GLU A 394 25.23 -5.52 -5.12
N GLY A 395 25.62 -6.78 -5.37
CA GLY A 395 26.02 -7.74 -4.33
C GLY A 395 24.89 -8.30 -3.47
N ARG A 396 23.69 -7.69 -3.47
CA ARG A 396 22.52 -8.14 -2.70
C ARG A 396 21.51 -8.84 -3.57
N SER A 397 21.84 -10.08 -3.95
CA SER A 397 20.94 -10.93 -4.72
C SER A 397 20.45 -10.28 -6.01
N ARG A 398 21.28 -9.42 -6.60
CA ARG A 398 21.02 -8.73 -7.87
C ARG A 398 19.82 -7.78 -7.83
N LEU A 399 19.30 -7.45 -6.66
CA LEU A 399 18.18 -6.55 -6.49
C LEU A 399 18.67 -5.23 -5.90
N PHE A 400 18.09 -4.14 -6.38
CA PHE A 400 18.35 -2.81 -5.87
C PHE A 400 17.29 -2.44 -4.83
N GLY A 401 17.58 -1.44 -4.00
CA GLY A 401 16.59 -0.81 -3.12
C GLY A 401 17.00 -0.77 -1.67
N TRP A 402 17.85 -1.68 -1.19
CA TRP A 402 18.11 -1.77 0.24
C TRP A 402 19.31 -0.93 0.68
N LYS A 403 19.37 -0.50 1.95
CA LYS A 403 20.56 0.18 2.52
C LYS A 403 21.71 -0.78 2.71
N ARG A 404 22.90 -0.49 2.16
CA ARG A 404 24.12 -1.31 2.35
C ARG A 404 24.51 -1.42 3.81
#